data_AF-A0A183ET47-F1
#
_entry.id   AF-A0A183ET47-F1
#
_cell.length_a   1.000
_cell.length_b   1.000
_cell.length_c   1.000
_cell.angle_alpha   90.00
_cell.angle_beta   90.00
_cell.angle_gamma   90.00
#
_symmetry.space_group_name_H-M   'P 1'
#
loop_
_entity.id
_entity.type
_entity.pdbx_description
1 polymer ?
#
loop_
_entity_poly.entity_id
_entity_poly.type
_entity_poly.pdbx_seq_one_letter_code
_entity_poly.pdbx_strand_id
1 'polypeptide(L)'
;MAVDGVAPRAKMNQQRARRFMSAKNSQDALQKAMNKGVPIPNEKPFDSNCITPGLCNIALASVLFCPGEGEHKIMDFIRSERSQPNYDPNTRHCLYGLDADLVIFDICENWSGEIVFLRTDYDLLDLDNVGDVFA
;
A
#
# COMPACT_ATOMS: atom_id res chain seq x y z
N MET A 1 -3.83 -12.05 6.06
CA MET A 1 -4.11 -10.90 5.17
C MET A 1 -4.57 -9.74 6.03
N ALA A 2 -3.88 -8.60 5.97
CA ALA A 2 -4.26 -7.41 6.71
C ALA A 2 -4.66 -6.30 5.73
N VAL A 3 -5.74 -5.59 6.06
CA VAL A 3 -6.25 -4.47 5.27
C VAL A 3 -6.25 -3.22 6.16
N ASP A 4 -5.95 -2.07 5.56
CA ASP A 4 -5.94 -0.78 6.24
C ASP A 4 -7.32 -0.45 6.81
N GLY A 5 -7.38 -0.25 8.13
CA GLY A 5 -8.51 0.37 8.80
C GLY A 5 -8.31 1.88 8.96
N VAL A 6 -8.98 2.48 9.94
CA VAL A 6 -8.80 3.90 10.24
C VAL A 6 -7.39 4.16 10.77
N ALA A 7 -6.62 4.98 10.04
CA ALA A 7 -5.24 5.32 10.35
C ALA A 7 -5.11 6.51 11.32
N PRO A 8 -3.99 6.66 12.05
CA PRO A 8 -3.72 7.81 12.91
C PRO A 8 -3.63 9.13 12.13
N ARG A 9 -3.85 10.26 12.84
CA ARG A 9 -3.96 11.60 12.22
C ARG A 9 -2.73 12.01 11.39
N ALA A 10 -1.53 11.64 11.81
CA ALA A 10 -0.31 11.91 11.06
C ALA A 10 -0.35 11.22 9.68
N LYS A 11 -0.68 9.92 9.64
CA LYS A 11 -0.80 9.17 8.39
C LYS A 11 -1.98 9.65 7.55
N MET A 12 -3.11 10.02 8.15
CA MET A 12 -4.24 10.62 7.42
C MET A 12 -3.82 11.89 6.66
N ASN A 13 -3.01 12.76 7.27
CA ASN A 13 -2.49 13.96 6.59
C ASN A 13 -1.55 13.60 5.44
N GLN A 14 -0.69 12.59 5.62
CA GLN A 14 0.21 12.10 4.57
C GLN A 14 -0.58 11.48 3.40
N GLN A 15 -1.56 10.62 3.68
CA GLN A 15 -2.44 10.03 2.68
C GLN A 15 -3.24 11.10 1.93
N ARG A 16 -3.76 12.10 2.66
CA ARG A 16 -4.47 13.24 2.06
C ARG A 16 -3.57 14.03 1.10
N ALA A 17 -2.35 14.35 1.50
CA ALA A 17 -1.40 15.06 0.66
C ALA A 17 -1.01 14.25 -0.60
N ARG A 18 -0.73 12.94 -0.43
CA ARG A 18 -0.41 12.04 -1.55
C ARG A 18 -1.57 11.95 -2.56
N ARG A 19 -2.80 11.74 -2.08
CA ARG A 19 -4.00 11.66 -2.93
C ARG A 19 -4.26 12.97 -3.68
N PHE A 20 -4.10 14.10 -2.99
CA PHE A 20 -4.24 15.41 -3.62
C PHE A 20 -3.22 15.62 -4.74
N MET A 21 -1.95 15.30 -4.49
CA MET A 21 -0.89 15.41 -5.49
C MET A 21 -1.08 14.44 -6.65
N SER A 22 -1.49 13.20 -6.39
CA SER A 22 -1.79 12.21 -7.43
C SER A 22 -2.91 12.69 -8.36
N ALA A 23 -4.03 13.14 -7.79
CA ALA A 23 -5.14 13.67 -8.57
C ALA A 23 -4.74 14.88 -9.43
N LYS A 24 -3.93 15.80 -8.85
CA LYS A 24 -3.41 16.97 -9.57
C LYS A 24 -2.47 16.57 -10.71
N ASN A 25 -1.51 15.69 -10.45
CA ASN A 25 -0.56 15.23 -11.45
C ASN A 25 -1.26 14.50 -12.61
N SER A 26 -2.30 13.71 -12.31
CA SER A 26 -3.11 13.05 -13.33
C SER A 26 -3.86 14.04 -14.21
N GLN A 27 -4.43 15.11 -13.63
CA GLN A 27 -5.09 16.18 -14.40
C GLN A 27 -4.07 16.92 -15.30
N ASP A 28 -2.92 17.28 -14.75
CA ASP A 28 -1.85 17.96 -15.50
C ASP A 28 -1.31 17.06 -16.63
N ALA A 29 -1.22 15.75 -16.41
CA ALA A 29 -0.81 14.78 -17.42
C ALA A 29 -1.83 14.66 -18.56
N LEU A 30 -3.12 14.59 -18.24
CA LEU A 30 -4.20 14.58 -19.24
C LEU A 30 -4.21 15.88 -20.06
N GLN A 31 -4.03 17.03 -19.43
CA GLN A 31 -3.97 18.32 -20.13
C GLN A 31 -2.76 18.38 -21.07
N LYS A 32 -1.60 17.86 -20.65
CA LYS A 32 -0.43 17.74 -21.52
C LYS A 32 -0.65 16.78 -22.70
N ALA A 33 -1.37 15.67 -22.50
CA ALA A 33 -1.72 14.73 -23.56
C ALA A 33 -2.66 15.37 -24.60
N MET A 34 -3.66 16.13 -24.15
CA MET A 34 -4.55 16.92 -25.02
C MET A 34 -3.78 17.92 -25.87
N ASN A 35 -2.86 18.67 -25.26
CA ASN A 35 -2.03 19.66 -25.98
C ASN A 35 -1.09 19.02 -27.01
N LYS A 36 -0.65 17.78 -26.77
CA LYS A 36 0.19 17.01 -27.70
C LYS A 36 -0.63 16.24 -28.77
N GLY A 37 -1.96 16.30 -28.72
CA GLY A 37 -2.84 15.58 -29.65
C GLY A 37 -2.78 14.06 -29.50
N VAL A 38 -2.35 13.55 -28.34
CA VAL A 38 -2.27 12.11 -28.08
C VAL A 38 -3.69 11.58 -27.85
N PRO A 39 -4.07 10.44 -28.48
CA PRO A 39 -5.39 9.85 -28.27
C PRO A 39 -5.56 9.44 -26.80
N ILE A 40 -6.64 9.91 -26.19
CA ILE A 40 -6.99 9.59 -24.80
C ILE A 40 -7.83 8.31 -24.81
N PRO A 41 -7.55 7.34 -23.92
CA PRO A 41 -8.39 6.16 -23.75
C PRO A 41 -9.84 6.54 -23.50
N ASN A 42 -10.77 5.82 -24.15
CA ASN A 42 -12.21 6.10 -24.03
C ASN A 42 -12.80 5.56 -22.71
N GLU A 43 -12.03 4.74 -21.99
CA GLU A 43 -12.42 4.17 -20.70
C GLU A 43 -12.00 5.07 -19.54
N LYS A 44 -12.84 5.10 -18.50
CA LYS A 44 -12.56 5.89 -17.30
C LYS A 44 -11.49 5.15 -16.47
N PRO A 45 -10.37 5.81 -16.11
CA PRO A 45 -9.36 5.21 -15.24
C PRO A 45 -9.95 4.81 -13.89
N PHE A 46 -9.39 3.76 -13.29
CA PHE A 46 -9.73 3.36 -11.93
C PHE A 46 -9.39 4.48 -10.93
N ASP A 47 -10.35 4.85 -10.09
CA ASP A 47 -10.14 5.87 -9.06
C ASP A 47 -9.56 5.24 -7.79
N SER A 48 -8.23 5.26 -7.67
CA SER A 48 -7.51 4.73 -6.50
C SER A 48 -7.91 5.38 -5.17
N ASN A 49 -8.59 6.54 -5.16
CA ASN A 49 -9.10 7.14 -3.94
C ASN A 49 -10.21 6.30 -3.27
N CYS A 50 -10.84 5.38 -4.02
CA CYS A 50 -11.88 4.51 -3.48
C CYS A 50 -11.38 3.43 -2.50
N ILE A 51 -10.06 3.20 -2.42
CA ILE A 51 -9.43 2.21 -1.52
C ILE A 51 -9.41 2.69 -0.05
N THR A 52 -10.16 3.74 0.30
CA THR A 52 -10.19 4.28 1.67
C THR A 52 -11.26 3.57 2.52
N PRO A 53 -10.95 3.18 3.77
CA PRO A 53 -11.97 2.72 4.70
C PRO A 53 -13.07 3.77 4.88
N GLY A 54 -14.33 3.35 4.75
CA GLY A 54 -15.52 4.22 4.89
C GLY A 54 -16.25 4.58 3.59
N LEU A 55 -15.74 4.21 2.42
CA LEU A 55 -16.48 4.26 1.16
C LEU A 55 -17.21 2.91 0.92
N CYS A 56 -18.50 2.94 0.58
CA CYS A 56 -19.45 1.80 0.58
C CYS A 56 -19.16 0.65 -0.42
N ASN A 57 -18.03 0.64 -1.11
CA ASN A 57 -17.80 -0.29 -2.24
C ASN A 57 -16.84 -1.45 -1.95
N ILE A 58 -16.34 -1.59 -0.71
CA ILE A 58 -15.45 -2.71 -0.35
C ILE A 58 -16.28 -3.76 0.41
N ALA A 59 -16.56 -4.90 -0.24
CA ALA A 59 -17.32 -6.03 0.30
C ALA A 59 -16.65 -6.76 1.49
N LEU A 60 -15.52 -6.26 2.00
CA LEU A 60 -14.74 -6.85 3.11
C LEU A 60 -15.05 -6.13 4.44
N ALA A 61 -16.33 -6.09 4.80
CA ALA A 61 -16.84 -5.35 5.95
C ALA A 61 -16.36 -5.86 7.33
N SER A 62 -15.60 -6.95 7.44
CA SER A 62 -15.04 -7.39 8.73
C SER A 62 -13.62 -6.87 9.00
N VAL A 63 -12.85 -6.53 7.96
CA VAL A 63 -11.41 -6.23 8.07
C VAL A 63 -11.13 -4.73 8.22
N LEU A 64 -12.05 -3.89 7.75
CA LEU A 64 -11.97 -2.41 7.78
C LEU A 64 -12.35 -1.79 9.13
N PHE A 65 -13.11 -2.50 9.99
CA PHE A 65 -13.55 -1.97 11.29
C PHE A 65 -12.50 -2.11 12.40
N CYS A 66 -11.47 -2.93 12.20
CA CYS A 66 -10.32 -2.94 13.09
C CYS A 66 -9.51 -1.66 12.86
N PRO A 67 -9.39 -0.76 13.85
CA PRO A 67 -8.58 0.45 13.70
C PRO A 67 -7.11 0.10 13.48
N GLY A 68 -6.37 0.98 12.82
CA GLY A 68 -4.95 0.79 12.52
C GLY A 68 -4.66 0.39 11.08
N GLU A 69 -3.42 0.64 10.69
CA GLU A 69 -2.87 0.34 9.37
C GLU A 69 -2.54 -1.15 9.24
N GLY A 70 -2.61 -1.70 8.04
CA GLY A 70 -2.36 -3.12 7.77
C GLY A 70 -0.97 -3.56 8.23
N GLU A 71 0.05 -2.71 8.00
CA GLU A 71 1.43 -2.95 8.43
C GLU A 71 1.54 -3.12 9.95
N HIS A 72 0.96 -2.19 10.71
CA HIS A 72 1.01 -2.24 12.18
C HIS A 72 0.20 -3.41 12.73
N LYS A 73 -0.92 -3.77 12.10
CA LYS A 73 -1.70 -4.97 12.47
C LYS A 73 -0.88 -6.25 12.33
N ILE A 74 -0.09 -6.37 11.26
CA ILE A 74 0.80 -7.53 11.05
C ILE A 74 1.91 -7.54 12.10
N MET A 75 2.54 -6.40 12.36
CA MET A 75 3.59 -6.28 13.37
C MET A 75 3.08 -6.62 14.78
N ASP A 76 1.90 -6.10 15.15
CA ASP A 76 1.28 -6.38 16.45
C ASP A 76 0.91 -7.86 16.60
N PHE A 77 0.47 -8.50 15.51
CA PHE A 77 0.22 -9.94 15.50
C PHE A 77 1.51 -10.73 15.78
N ILE A 78 2.61 -10.46 15.06
CA ILE A 78 3.88 -11.15 15.25
C ILE A 78 4.42 -10.94 16.68
N ARG A 79 4.34 -9.71 17.21
CA ARG A 79 4.72 -9.41 18.60
C ARG A 79 3.88 -10.18 19.61
N SER A 80 2.57 -10.32 19.35
CA SER A 80 1.65 -11.05 20.23
C SER A 80 1.96 -12.55 20.25
N GLU A 81 2.30 -13.14 19.11
CA GLU A 81 2.71 -14.54 19.00
C GLU A 81 4.03 -14.78 19.73
N ARG A 82 5.05 -13.93 19.51
CA ARG A 82 6.35 -14.03 20.20
C ARG A 82 6.26 -13.87 21.72
N SER A 83 5.24 -13.17 22.21
CA SER A 83 5.02 -12.98 23.65
C SER A 83 4.43 -14.23 24.32
N GLN A 84 3.99 -15.23 23.55
CA GLN A 84 3.43 -16.45 24.12
C GLN A 84 4.54 -17.35 24.67
N PRO A 85 4.33 -18.00 25.83
CA PRO A 85 5.33 -18.83 26.48
C PRO A 85 5.71 -20.09 25.69
N ASN A 86 4.87 -20.52 24.73
CA ASN A 86 5.08 -21.69 23.89
C ASN A 86 5.49 -21.32 22.44
N TYR A 87 5.93 -20.09 22.20
CA TYR A 87 6.36 -19.67 20.88
C TYR A 87 7.62 -20.43 20.43
N ASP A 88 7.58 -21.03 19.23
CA ASP A 88 8.75 -21.67 18.63
C ASP A 88 9.66 -20.61 17.98
N PRO A 89 10.90 -20.43 18.47
CA PRO A 89 11.86 -19.48 17.90
C PRO A 89 12.24 -19.76 16.44
N ASN A 90 11.96 -20.96 15.92
CA ASN A 90 12.24 -21.32 14.53
C ASN A 90 11.08 -21.01 13.58
N THR A 91 9.99 -20.43 14.08
CA THR A 91 8.86 -20.00 13.25
C THR A 91 9.33 -18.93 12.26
N ARG A 92 9.20 -19.21 10.97
CA ARG A 92 9.54 -18.27 9.90
C ARG A 92 8.27 -17.63 9.34
N HIS A 93 8.29 -16.30 9.22
CA HIS A 93 7.18 -15.51 8.70
C HIS A 93 7.49 -15.05 7.27
N CYS A 94 6.52 -15.16 6.37
CA CYS A 94 6.64 -14.67 5.00
C CYS A 94 5.67 -13.51 4.78
N LEU A 95 6.20 -12.33 4.48
CA LEU A 95 5.42 -11.10 4.31
C LEU A 95 5.48 -10.66 2.85
N TYR A 96 4.32 -10.51 2.22
CA TYR A 96 4.19 -9.91 0.89
C TYR A 96 3.74 -8.46 1.03
N GLY A 97 4.53 -7.53 0.50
CA GLY A 97 4.22 -6.10 0.58
C GLY A 97 5.24 -5.21 -0.10
N LEU A 98 4.74 -4.14 -0.75
CA LEU A 98 5.56 -3.19 -1.49
C LEU A 98 6.15 -2.08 -0.60
N ASP A 99 5.58 -1.87 0.59
CA ASP A 99 6.01 -0.81 1.49
C ASP A 99 7.36 -1.09 2.14
N ALA A 100 8.25 -0.09 2.10
CA ALA A 100 9.60 -0.15 2.67
C ALA A 100 9.60 -0.25 4.20
N ASP A 101 8.55 0.26 4.84
CA ASP A 101 8.41 0.36 6.30
C ASP A 101 8.52 -1.03 6.97
N LEU A 102 7.99 -2.07 6.33
CA LEU A 102 8.07 -3.46 6.81
C LEU A 102 9.52 -3.99 6.95
N VAL A 103 10.42 -3.58 6.05
CA VAL A 103 11.84 -3.98 6.10
C VAL A 103 12.56 -3.22 7.22
N ILE A 104 12.22 -1.95 7.39
CA ILE A 104 12.79 -1.11 8.46
C ILE A 104 12.38 -1.67 9.83
N PHE A 105 11.12 -2.10 9.97
CA PHE A 105 10.64 -2.72 11.20
C PHE A 105 11.40 -4.01 11.56
N ASP A 106 11.61 -4.91 10.59
CA ASP A 106 12.38 -6.14 10.77
C ASP A 106 13.80 -5.88 11.28
N ILE A 107 14.46 -4.86 10.74
CA ILE A 107 15.78 -4.42 11.17
C ILE A 107 15.74 -3.83 12.59
N CYS A 108 14.79 -2.95 12.89
CA CYS A 108 14.68 -2.30 14.20
C CYS A 108 14.40 -3.27 15.34
N GLU A 109 13.64 -4.35 15.08
CA GLU A 109 13.29 -5.34 16.09
C GLU A 109 14.26 -6.54 16.16
N ASN A 110 15.32 -6.53 15.35
CA ASN A 110 16.34 -7.58 15.25
C ASN A 110 15.75 -8.98 14.97
N TRP A 111 14.80 -9.06 14.05
CA TRP A 111 14.19 -10.33 13.62
C TRP A 111 15.02 -11.07 12.56
N SER A 112 16.33 -10.82 12.54
CA SER A 112 17.24 -11.24 11.47
C SER A 112 17.19 -12.76 11.23
N GLY A 113 16.58 -13.15 10.11
CA GLY A 113 16.46 -14.55 9.67
C GLY A 113 15.12 -15.23 9.99
N GLU A 114 14.23 -14.58 10.76
CA GLU A 114 12.87 -15.04 11.05
C GLU A 114 11.87 -14.60 9.95
N ILE A 115 12.08 -13.45 9.31
CA ILE A 115 11.17 -12.91 8.30
C ILE A 115 11.76 -12.95 6.89
N VAL A 116 10.92 -13.36 5.92
CA VAL A 116 11.21 -13.32 4.50
C VAL A 116 10.21 -12.38 3.80
N PHE A 117 10.72 -11.40 3.07
CA PHE A 117 9.91 -10.47 2.29
C PHE A 117 9.76 -10.95 0.84
N LEU A 118 8.51 -11.05 0.37
CA LEU A 118 8.19 -11.24 -1.03
C LEU A 118 7.76 -9.90 -1.63
N ARG A 119 8.43 -9.52 -2.72
CA ARG A 119 8.09 -8.35 -3.52
C ARG A 119 8.04 -8.74 -4.98
N THR A 120 7.19 -8.07 -5.74
CA THR A 120 7.23 -8.14 -7.19
C THR A 120 8.49 -7.41 -7.66
N ASP A 121 9.26 -8.05 -8.54
CA ASP A 121 10.33 -7.37 -9.26
C ASP A 121 9.69 -6.28 -10.13
N TYR A 122 10.07 -5.02 -9.91
CA TYR A 122 9.65 -3.93 -10.79
C TYR A 122 10.55 -3.95 -12.02
N ASP A 123 9.99 -4.32 -13.18
CA ASP A 123 10.56 -3.87 -14.44
C ASP A 123 10.50 -2.33 -14.43
N LEU A 124 11.64 -1.67 -14.61
CA LEU A 124 11.74 -0.23 -14.75
C LEU A 124 10.86 0.19 -15.94
N LEU A 125 9.66 0.68 -15.66
CA LEU A 125 8.81 1.31 -16.66
C LEU A 125 9.56 2.54 -17.18
N ASP A 126 9.93 2.50 -18.46
CA ASP A 126 10.55 3.63 -19.14
C ASP A 126 9.57 4.81 -19.09
N LEU A 127 9.91 5.81 -18.28
CA LEU A 127 9.10 7.03 -18.09
C LEU A 127 8.95 7.86 -19.39
N ASP A 128 9.63 7.47 -20.46
CA ASP A 128 9.51 8.04 -21.80
C ASP A 128 8.37 7.41 -22.62
N ASN A 129 7.77 6.31 -22.17
CA ASN A 129 6.69 5.61 -22.87
C ASN A 129 5.33 5.89 -22.21
N VAL A 130 4.58 6.83 -22.80
CA VAL A 130 3.29 7.35 -22.29
C VAL A 130 2.18 6.26 -22.20
N GLY A 131 2.41 5.06 -22.76
CA GLY A 131 1.47 3.94 -22.73
C GLY A 131 1.31 3.28 -21.36
N ASP A 132 2.33 3.33 -20.50
CA ASP A 132 2.34 2.57 -19.23
C ASP A 132 1.72 3.32 -18.05
N VAL A 133 1.34 4.59 -18.25
CA VAL A 133 0.70 5.41 -17.21
C VAL A 133 -0.79 5.05 -17.02
N PHE A 134 -1.35 4.22 -17.90
CA PHE A 134 -2.77 3.85 -17.93
C PHE A 134 -3.04 2.34 -17.81
N ALA A 135 -2.04 1.52 -17.46
CA ALA A 135 -2.21 0.10 -17.16
C ALA A 135 -2.38 -0.16 -15.66
#